data_AF-A0AAD5NY52-F1
#
_entry.id   AF-A0AAD5NY52-F1
#
_cell.length_a   1.000
_cell.length_b   1.000
_cell.length_c   1.000
_cell.angle_alpha   90.00
_cell.angle_beta   90.00
_cell.angle_gamma   90.00
#
_symmetry.space_group_name_H-M   'P 1'
#
loop_
_entity.id
_entity.type
_entity.pdbx_description
1 polymer ?
#
loop_
_entity_poly.entity_id
_entity_poly.type
_entity_poly.pdbx_seq_one_letter_code
_entity_poly.pdbx_strand_id
1 'polypeptide(L)'
;MVLKGPCKGPINFLLQGYQVAPTDEASNRVDHCITFWYIDQLTINSGGSFDGQEPSAWPYNNCDKDPNCSPLPVDITIQNVHIVAPEDSPNKDGIHILMSNNIKILNSAIGTGDDCVSMGPRSKNINISYVRCGPGHGISIGSLGGTPNEEDVNGVHVTNCNMTNTMNGVRIKTWASNPCKKIEMRDINIAYNGGGGPAKSACANAYGAFYGQEHPPSCLLA
;
A
#
# COMPACT_ATOMS: atom_id res chain seq x y z
N MET A 1 0.78 4.23 -18.72
CA MET A 1 0.76 2.90 -19.39
C MET A 1 -0.42 2.09 -18.86
N VAL A 2 -1.20 1.42 -19.72
CA VAL A 2 -2.33 0.58 -19.29
C VAL A 2 -2.10 -0.86 -19.73
N LEU A 3 -2.03 -1.78 -18.77
CA LEU A 3 -1.93 -3.22 -19.00
C LEU A 3 -3.30 -3.84 -18.72
N LYS A 4 -3.98 -4.31 -19.77
CA LYS A 4 -5.37 -4.77 -19.71
C LYS A 4 -5.47 -6.25 -20.09
N GLY A 5 -6.11 -7.03 -19.23
CA GLY A 5 -6.47 -8.43 -19.44
C GLY A 5 -7.88 -8.62 -20.03
N PRO A 6 -8.47 -9.82 -19.94
CA PRO A 6 -8.10 -10.91 -19.02
C PRO A 6 -6.79 -11.62 -19.40
N CYS A 7 -5.92 -11.79 -18.42
CA CYS A 7 -4.66 -12.53 -18.56
C CYS A 7 -4.83 -13.93 -17.98
N LYS A 8 -4.54 -14.97 -18.76
CA LYS A 8 -4.83 -16.38 -18.39
C LYS A 8 -3.69 -17.09 -17.65
N GLY A 9 -2.63 -16.39 -17.27
CA GLY A 9 -1.46 -16.96 -16.60
C GLY A 9 -0.66 -15.90 -15.82
N PRO A 10 0.31 -16.33 -14.98
CA PRO A 10 1.10 -15.42 -14.14
C PRO A 10 1.78 -14.34 -14.98
N ILE A 11 1.58 -13.08 -14.61
CA ILE A 11 2.24 -11.93 -15.24
C ILE A 11 3.30 -11.40 -14.29
N ASN A 12 4.56 -11.42 -14.73
CA ASN A 12 5.64 -10.74 -14.04
C ASN A 12 5.86 -9.38 -14.70
N PHE A 13 5.50 -8.31 -14.01
CA PHE A 13 5.89 -6.95 -14.39
C PHE A 13 7.22 -6.64 -13.69
N LEU A 14 8.30 -6.57 -14.47
CA LEU A 14 9.64 -6.24 -13.98
C LEU A 14 9.97 -4.80 -14.32
N LEU A 15 10.11 -3.95 -13.31
CA LEU A 15 10.63 -2.59 -13.48
C LEU A 15 12.14 -2.59 -13.21
N GLN A 16 12.94 -2.41 -14.27
CA GLN A 16 14.39 -2.23 -14.21
C GLN A 16 14.74 -0.81 -14.66
N GLY A 17 14.83 0.13 -13.73
CA GLY A 17 15.18 1.54 -14.00
C GLY A 17 14.23 2.55 -13.37
N TYR A 18 14.34 3.80 -13.81
CA TYR A 18 13.49 4.90 -13.35
C TYR A 18 12.28 5.07 -14.27
N GLN A 19 11.06 4.90 -13.73
CA GLN A 19 9.84 5.30 -14.42
C GLN A 19 9.47 6.71 -13.94
N VAL A 20 9.61 7.67 -14.84
CA VAL A 20 9.41 9.09 -14.55
C VAL A 20 7.98 9.49 -14.93
N ALA A 21 7.23 10.09 -14.01
CA ALA A 21 5.88 10.58 -14.26
C ALA A 21 5.92 11.75 -15.27
N PRO A 22 5.03 11.81 -16.27
CA PRO A 22 4.94 12.95 -17.18
C PRO A 22 4.48 14.22 -16.44
N THR A 23 4.99 15.37 -16.89
CA THR A 23 4.76 16.69 -16.26
C THR A 23 4.10 17.70 -17.20
N ASP A 24 3.57 17.26 -18.36
CA ASP A 24 2.97 18.13 -19.37
C ASP A 24 1.43 18.15 -19.28
N GLU A 25 0.80 19.29 -19.62
CA GLU A 25 -0.65 19.50 -19.52
C GLU A 25 -1.50 18.48 -20.30
N ALA A 26 -0.95 17.88 -21.36
CA ALA A 26 -1.62 16.82 -22.11
C ALA A 26 -1.76 15.51 -21.30
N SER A 27 -0.83 15.26 -20.38
CA SER A 27 -0.82 14.12 -19.47
C SER A 27 -1.69 14.32 -18.23
N ASN A 28 -2.16 15.55 -17.96
CA ASN A 28 -3.12 15.86 -16.89
C ASN A 28 -4.51 15.23 -17.09
N ARG A 29 -4.76 14.60 -18.24
CA ARG A 29 -5.99 13.83 -18.49
C ARG A 29 -5.84 12.34 -18.15
N VAL A 30 -4.68 11.93 -17.66
CA VAL A 30 -4.36 10.54 -17.34
C VAL A 30 -4.05 10.45 -15.85
N ASP A 31 -5.05 10.09 -15.06
CA ASP A 31 -4.99 10.05 -13.58
C ASP A 31 -3.97 9.02 -13.01
N HIS A 32 -3.28 8.27 -13.88
CA HIS A 32 -2.49 7.10 -13.51
C HIS A 32 -1.22 6.96 -14.36
N CYS A 33 -0.07 6.79 -13.71
CA CYS A 33 1.21 6.53 -14.41
C CYS A 33 1.26 5.12 -15.00
N ILE A 34 0.83 4.11 -14.23
CA ILE A 34 0.63 2.73 -14.67
C ILE A 34 -0.69 2.22 -14.11
N THR A 35 -1.49 1.58 -14.95
CA THR A 35 -2.73 0.92 -14.52
C THR A 35 -2.74 -0.53 -14.98
N PHE A 36 -3.08 -1.45 -14.06
CA PHE A 36 -3.31 -2.85 -14.36
C PHE A 36 -4.81 -3.13 -14.28
N TRP A 37 -5.39 -3.70 -15.33
CA TRP A 37 -6.82 -3.99 -15.45
C TRP A 37 -7.05 -5.46 -15.76
N TYR A 38 -7.93 -6.14 -15.02
CA TYR A 38 -8.33 -7.53 -15.29
C TYR A 38 -7.15 -8.51 -15.38
N ILE A 39 -6.16 -8.38 -14.51
CA ILE A 39 -5.00 -9.28 -14.49
C ILE A 39 -5.11 -10.19 -13.27
N ASP A 40 -5.16 -11.49 -13.53
CA ASP A 40 -5.00 -12.53 -12.51
C ASP A 40 -3.52 -12.89 -12.37
N GLN A 41 -3.04 -13.12 -11.15
CA GLN A 41 -1.66 -13.54 -10.86
C GLN A 41 -0.58 -12.54 -11.34
N LEU A 42 -0.79 -11.24 -11.09
CA LEU A 42 0.25 -10.21 -11.32
C LEU A 42 1.28 -10.23 -10.18
N THR A 43 2.56 -10.33 -10.53
CA THR A 43 3.71 -10.11 -9.66
C THR A 43 4.46 -8.89 -10.17
N ILE A 44 4.60 -7.86 -9.33
CA ILE A 44 5.42 -6.67 -9.64
C ILE A 44 6.77 -6.85 -8.95
N ASN A 45 7.82 -7.11 -9.74
CA ASN A 45 9.20 -7.15 -9.26
C ASN A 45 9.85 -5.80 -9.56
N SER A 46 10.26 -5.05 -8.53
CA SER A 46 10.97 -3.79 -8.73
C SER A 46 12.45 -3.93 -8.36
N GLY A 47 13.32 -3.61 -9.31
CA GLY A 47 14.73 -3.30 -9.09
C GLY A 47 15.05 -1.83 -9.40
N GLY A 48 14.01 -1.02 -9.62
CA GLY A 48 14.05 0.37 -10.02
C GLY A 48 12.99 1.21 -9.29
N SER A 49 12.91 2.51 -9.58
CA SER A 49 12.11 3.48 -8.83
C SER A 49 11.06 4.17 -9.72
N PHE A 50 9.89 4.46 -9.15
CA PHE A 50 8.95 5.41 -9.74
C PHE A 50 9.34 6.81 -9.25
N ASP A 51 9.58 7.74 -10.16
CA ASP A 51 9.88 9.13 -9.86
C ASP A 51 8.70 10.00 -10.28
N GLY A 52 7.96 10.49 -9.29
CA GLY A 52 6.84 11.40 -9.49
C GLY A 52 7.24 12.81 -9.95
N GLN A 53 8.53 13.14 -10.00
CA GLN A 53 8.99 14.46 -10.42
C GLN A 53 8.38 15.62 -9.58
N GLU A 54 8.20 15.43 -8.27
CA GLU A 54 7.48 16.36 -7.39
C GLU A 54 7.83 17.86 -7.61
N PRO A 55 9.11 18.32 -7.60
CA PRO A 55 9.43 19.74 -7.74
C PRO A 55 9.09 20.34 -9.11
N SER A 56 9.20 19.57 -10.19
CA SER A 56 8.85 19.99 -11.55
C SER A 56 7.36 19.81 -11.85
N ALA A 57 6.65 18.99 -11.07
CA ALA A 57 5.22 18.75 -11.10
C ALA A 57 4.40 19.81 -10.35
N TRP A 58 4.94 20.44 -9.29
CA TRP A 58 4.23 21.42 -8.46
C TRP A 58 3.55 22.59 -9.19
N PRO A 59 4.09 23.15 -10.28
CA PRO A 59 3.40 24.20 -11.03
C PRO A 59 2.07 23.75 -11.64
N TYR A 60 1.90 22.44 -11.86
CA TYR A 60 0.77 21.84 -12.58
C TYR A 60 -0.19 21.08 -11.66
N ASN A 61 0.25 20.62 -10.47
CA ASN A 61 -0.61 20.01 -9.45
C ASN A 61 -1.05 21.04 -8.40
N ASN A 62 -1.97 21.93 -8.77
CA ASN A 62 -2.46 23.03 -7.94
C ASN A 62 -3.77 22.71 -7.20
N CYS A 63 -4.04 21.43 -6.94
CA CYS A 63 -5.31 20.93 -6.41
C CYS A 63 -5.65 21.46 -4.99
N ASP A 64 -4.67 22.03 -4.28
CA ASP A 64 -4.89 22.74 -3.02
C ASP A 64 -5.58 24.11 -3.21
N LYS A 65 -5.59 24.63 -4.44
CA LYS A 65 -6.12 25.96 -4.80
C LYS A 65 -7.25 25.89 -5.81
N ASP A 66 -7.24 24.91 -6.71
CA ASP A 66 -8.26 24.72 -7.72
C ASP A 66 -9.09 23.44 -7.44
N PRO A 67 -10.38 23.55 -7.09
CA PRO A 67 -11.25 22.41 -6.85
C PRO A 67 -11.57 21.58 -8.10
N ASN A 68 -11.24 22.05 -9.31
CA ASN A 68 -11.40 21.32 -10.57
C ASN A 68 -10.06 20.80 -11.13
N CYS A 69 -8.98 20.88 -10.35
CA CYS A 69 -7.66 20.39 -10.71
C CYS A 69 -7.70 18.88 -11.04
N SER A 70 -7.07 18.50 -12.15
CA SER A 70 -6.79 17.09 -12.46
C SER A 70 -5.41 16.73 -11.91
N PRO A 71 -5.32 15.83 -10.91
CA PRO A 71 -4.06 15.52 -10.23
C PRO A 71 -3.04 14.91 -11.21
N LEU A 72 -1.78 15.32 -11.10
CA LEU A 72 -0.69 14.74 -11.88
C LEU A 72 -0.46 13.26 -11.49
N PRO A 73 0.03 12.42 -12.43
CA PRO A 73 0.29 11.00 -12.18
C PRO A 73 1.57 10.76 -11.36
N VAL A 74 1.67 11.38 -10.19
CA VAL A 74 2.55 10.97 -9.07
C VAL A 74 1.87 9.95 -8.16
N ASP A 75 0.61 9.66 -8.47
CA ASP A 75 -0.25 8.75 -7.75
C ASP A 75 -0.23 7.38 -8.43
N ILE A 76 0.02 6.33 -7.64
CA ILE A 76 -0.19 4.96 -8.10
C ILE A 76 -1.54 4.51 -7.58
N THR A 77 -2.48 4.25 -8.49
CA THR A 77 -3.76 3.62 -8.15
C THR A 77 -3.76 2.18 -8.64
N ILE A 78 -3.86 1.25 -7.70
CA ILE A 78 -4.04 -0.18 -7.92
C ILE A 78 -5.50 -0.48 -7.62
N GLN A 79 -6.28 -0.83 -8.63
CA GLN A 79 -7.71 -0.98 -8.47
C GLN A 79 -8.25 -2.23 -9.19
N ASN A 80 -9.21 -2.90 -8.56
CA ASN A 80 -9.89 -4.07 -9.14
C ASN A 80 -8.92 -5.21 -9.52
N VAL A 81 -7.88 -5.42 -8.71
CA VAL A 81 -6.93 -6.51 -8.92
C VAL A 81 -7.31 -7.75 -8.09
N HIS A 82 -6.96 -8.92 -8.62
CA HIS A 82 -7.11 -10.19 -7.94
C HIS A 82 -5.76 -10.90 -7.86
N ILE A 83 -5.18 -10.94 -6.66
CA ILE A 83 -3.88 -11.55 -6.38
C ILE A 83 -4.13 -12.80 -5.55
N VAL A 84 -3.70 -13.95 -6.04
CA VAL A 84 -3.79 -15.22 -5.32
C VAL A 84 -2.44 -15.92 -5.39
N ALA A 85 -1.88 -16.26 -4.23
CA ALA A 85 -0.73 -17.13 -4.08
C ALA A 85 -1.06 -18.25 -3.08
N PRO A 86 -0.44 -19.43 -3.19
CA PRO A 86 -0.60 -20.50 -2.20
C PRO A 86 -0.27 -20.02 -0.78
N GLU A 87 -1.04 -20.47 0.21
CA GLU A 87 -0.90 -20.10 1.63
C GLU A 87 0.45 -20.54 2.22
N ASP A 88 1.02 -21.62 1.70
CA ASP A 88 2.31 -22.17 2.11
C ASP A 88 3.50 -21.52 1.38
N SER A 89 3.27 -20.54 0.50
CA SER A 89 4.34 -19.86 -0.23
C SER A 89 5.06 -18.86 0.69
N PRO A 90 6.32 -19.10 1.08
CA PRO A 90 7.06 -18.19 1.95
C PRO A 90 7.36 -16.85 1.25
N ASN A 91 7.33 -15.75 2.00
CA ASN A 91 7.81 -14.40 1.62
C ASN A 91 7.17 -13.82 0.35
N LYS A 92 5.89 -14.09 0.10
CA LYS A 92 5.15 -13.48 -1.02
C LYS A 92 4.07 -12.54 -0.51
N ASP A 93 4.47 -11.31 -0.29
CA ASP A 93 3.55 -10.21 -0.08
C ASP A 93 2.70 -10.02 -1.34
N GLY A 94 1.43 -9.64 -1.19
CA GLY A 94 0.57 -9.32 -2.32
C GLY A 94 1.00 -8.03 -3.00
N ILE A 95 0.99 -6.92 -2.26
CA ILE A 95 1.49 -5.62 -2.70
C ILE A 95 2.48 -5.08 -1.68
N HIS A 96 3.74 -4.91 -2.08
CA HIS A 96 4.77 -4.26 -1.26
C HIS A 96 5.01 -2.82 -1.73
N ILE A 97 4.81 -1.86 -0.83
CA ILE A 97 5.03 -0.42 -1.06
C ILE A 97 6.32 -0.01 -0.37
N LEU A 98 7.24 0.66 -1.08
CA LEU A 98 8.49 1.14 -0.52
C LEU A 98 8.85 2.51 -1.10
N MET A 99 9.32 3.44 -0.26
CA MET A 99 9.79 4.78 -0.65
C MET A 99 8.84 5.51 -1.62
N SER A 100 7.53 5.42 -1.35
CA SER A 100 6.48 5.89 -2.27
C SER A 100 5.55 6.91 -1.60
N ASN A 101 4.98 7.82 -2.38
CA ASN A 101 4.02 8.82 -1.90
C ASN A 101 2.69 8.68 -2.69
N ASN A 102 1.56 9.00 -2.07
CA ASN A 102 0.23 9.03 -2.70
C ASN A 102 -0.18 7.72 -3.40
N ILE A 103 -0.25 6.63 -2.65
CA ILE A 103 -0.63 5.31 -3.17
C ILE A 103 -2.08 4.99 -2.82
N LYS A 104 -2.87 4.51 -3.78
CA LYS A 104 -4.26 4.07 -3.58
C LYS A 104 -4.40 2.60 -3.99
N ILE A 105 -4.90 1.77 -3.09
CA ILE A 105 -5.25 0.37 -3.35
C ILE A 105 -6.74 0.20 -3.11
N LEU A 106 -7.52 -0.04 -4.17
CA LEU A 106 -8.97 0.05 -4.15
C LEU A 106 -9.63 -1.23 -4.68
N ASN A 107 -10.77 -1.63 -4.10
CA ASN A 107 -11.69 -2.62 -4.69
C ASN A 107 -11.02 -3.94 -5.13
N SER A 108 -10.02 -4.41 -4.37
CA SER A 108 -9.14 -5.52 -4.77
C SER A 108 -9.30 -6.72 -3.87
N ALA A 109 -8.95 -7.90 -4.35
CA ALA A 109 -8.95 -9.14 -3.57
C ALA A 109 -7.55 -9.75 -3.61
N ILE A 110 -6.94 -9.94 -2.44
CA ILE A 110 -5.54 -10.33 -2.30
C ILE A 110 -5.46 -11.43 -1.25
N GLY A 111 -5.10 -12.64 -1.65
CA GLY A 111 -4.85 -13.76 -0.76
C GLY A 111 -3.46 -14.33 -1.03
N THR A 112 -2.60 -14.35 -0.03
CA THR A 112 -1.24 -14.88 -0.14
C THR A 112 -0.86 -15.64 1.14
N GLY A 113 0.31 -16.27 1.16
CA GLY A 113 0.88 -16.83 2.39
C GLY A 113 1.48 -15.79 3.34
N ASP A 114 1.63 -14.54 2.92
CA ASP A 114 2.31 -13.47 3.67
C ASP A 114 1.45 -12.20 3.73
N ASP A 115 2.05 -11.01 3.77
CA ASP A 115 1.32 -9.75 3.86
C ASP A 115 0.42 -9.51 2.65
N CYS A 116 -0.85 -9.18 2.89
CA CYS A 116 -1.78 -8.76 1.85
C CYS A 116 -1.27 -7.48 1.18
N VAL A 117 -0.97 -6.48 2.02
CA VAL A 117 -0.28 -5.25 1.65
C VAL A 117 0.77 -4.98 2.70
N SER A 118 2.02 -4.76 2.30
CA SER A 118 3.12 -4.39 3.19
C SER A 118 3.69 -3.03 2.80
N MET A 119 4.17 -2.28 3.80
CA MET A 119 4.66 -0.91 3.64
C MET A 119 6.02 -0.74 4.32
N GLY A 120 7.05 -0.46 3.53
CA GLY A 120 8.41 -0.18 3.97
C GLY A 120 8.71 1.31 4.17
N PRO A 121 9.94 1.65 4.59
CA PRO A 121 10.32 3.00 5.00
C PRO A 121 10.12 4.08 3.93
N ARG A 122 10.04 5.34 4.39
CA ARG A 122 9.80 6.56 3.59
C ARG A 122 8.46 6.58 2.82
N SER A 123 7.55 5.63 3.08
CA SER A 123 6.26 5.61 2.39
C SER A 123 5.24 6.54 3.06
N LYS A 124 4.56 7.38 2.27
CA LYS A 124 3.67 8.45 2.76
C LYS A 124 2.34 8.47 2.01
N ASN A 125 1.26 8.90 2.67
CA ASN A 125 -0.07 9.12 2.07
C ASN A 125 -0.59 7.90 1.31
N ILE A 126 -0.85 6.82 2.04
CA ILE A 126 -1.31 5.54 1.46
C ILE A 126 -2.76 5.34 1.84
N ASN A 127 -3.62 5.07 0.86
CA ASN A 127 -5.02 4.74 1.06
C ASN A 127 -5.33 3.32 0.59
N ILE A 128 -5.86 2.49 1.47
CA ILE A 128 -6.29 1.12 1.20
C ILE A 128 -7.79 1.05 1.50
N SER A 129 -8.62 0.90 0.47
CA SER A 129 -10.08 0.91 0.65
C SER A 129 -10.78 -0.23 -0.09
N TYR A 130 -11.79 -0.83 0.54
CA TYR A 130 -12.59 -1.89 -0.07
C TYR A 130 -11.75 -3.09 -0.55
N VAL A 131 -10.69 -3.40 0.18
CA VAL A 131 -9.80 -4.53 -0.12
C VAL A 131 -10.21 -5.75 0.70
N ARG A 132 -10.33 -6.90 0.03
CA ARG A 132 -10.49 -8.21 0.66
C ARG A 132 -9.11 -8.87 0.77
N CYS A 133 -8.61 -9.01 1.99
CA CYS A 133 -7.34 -9.64 2.29
C CYS A 133 -7.57 -11.04 2.86
N GLY A 134 -6.92 -12.08 2.37
CA GLY A 134 -7.07 -13.41 2.95
C GLY A 134 -6.98 -14.59 1.99
N PRO A 135 -6.32 -15.70 2.38
CA PRO A 135 -5.56 -15.90 3.64
C PRO A 135 -4.28 -15.04 3.69
N GLY A 136 -3.53 -15.12 4.80
CA GLY A 136 -2.20 -14.48 4.94
C GLY A 136 -1.98 -13.71 6.24
N HIS A 137 -1.07 -12.74 6.23
CA HIS A 137 -0.64 -11.99 7.42
C HIS A 137 -1.47 -10.73 7.71
N GLY A 138 -2.24 -10.24 6.74
CA GLY A 138 -3.01 -8.99 6.83
C GLY A 138 -2.29 -7.80 6.21
N ILE A 139 -2.61 -6.58 6.66
CA ILE A 139 -1.93 -5.35 6.22
C ILE A 139 -0.79 -5.03 7.19
N SER A 140 0.42 -4.83 6.67
CA SER A 140 1.62 -4.65 7.49
C SER A 140 2.38 -3.35 7.19
N ILE A 141 2.93 -2.74 8.24
CA ILE A 141 3.98 -1.72 8.18
C ILE A 141 5.28 -2.34 8.71
N GLY A 142 6.35 -2.20 7.93
CA GLY A 142 7.68 -2.71 8.24
C GLY A 142 7.99 -4.08 7.65
N SER A 143 9.07 -4.73 8.08
CA SER A 143 9.92 -4.31 9.21
C SER A 143 10.66 -2.98 8.97
N LEU A 144 10.58 -2.04 9.92
CA LEU A 144 11.30 -0.74 9.91
C LEU A 144 12.39 -0.69 10.98
N GLY A 145 13.39 0.17 10.85
CA GLY A 145 14.51 0.32 11.78
C GLY A 145 15.72 -0.57 11.46
N GLY A 146 15.78 -1.10 10.23
CA GLY A 146 16.90 -1.94 9.77
C GLY A 146 18.19 -1.15 9.61
N THR A 147 18.09 0.17 9.44
CA THR A 147 19.22 1.08 9.27
C THR A 147 19.11 2.33 10.17
N PRO A 148 20.23 2.96 10.56
CA PRO A 148 20.19 4.23 11.27
C PRO A 148 19.55 5.34 10.42
N ASN A 149 18.74 6.20 11.03
CA ASN A 149 18.05 7.33 10.39
C ASN A 149 17.06 6.94 9.27
N GLU A 150 16.57 5.71 9.27
CA GLU A 150 15.52 5.27 8.38
C GLU A 150 14.24 6.11 8.58
N GLU A 151 13.66 6.60 7.48
CA GLU A 151 12.44 7.43 7.55
C GLU A 151 11.19 6.61 7.86
N ASP A 152 10.34 7.17 8.72
CA ASP A 152 9.07 6.58 9.14
C ASP A 152 8.02 6.50 7.99
N VAL A 153 7.02 5.63 8.19
CA VAL A 153 5.83 5.53 7.34
C VAL A 153 4.71 6.41 7.91
N ASN A 154 4.13 7.30 7.10
CA ASN A 154 3.18 8.32 7.56
C ASN A 154 1.91 8.39 6.70
N GLY A 155 0.78 8.73 7.31
CA GLY A 155 -0.49 8.96 6.58
C GLY A 155 -1.05 7.69 5.93
N VAL A 156 -1.17 6.61 6.70
CA VAL A 156 -1.76 5.34 6.22
C VAL A 156 -3.24 5.26 6.61
N HIS A 157 -4.11 5.18 5.61
CA HIS A 157 -5.56 5.04 5.75
C HIS A 157 -6.01 3.66 5.30
N VAL A 158 -6.78 2.93 6.13
CA VAL A 158 -7.30 1.59 5.77
C VAL A 158 -8.79 1.46 6.10
N THR A 159 -9.64 1.72 5.11
CA THR A 159 -11.09 1.82 5.33
C THR A 159 -11.86 0.73 4.61
N ASN A 160 -12.94 0.25 5.22
CA ASN A 160 -13.90 -0.69 4.61
C ASN A 160 -13.24 -1.95 4.02
N CYS A 161 -12.16 -2.42 4.66
CA CYS A 161 -11.46 -3.62 4.24
C CYS A 161 -12.00 -4.85 4.97
N ASN A 162 -11.82 -6.03 4.40
CA ASN A 162 -12.30 -7.27 4.97
C ASN A 162 -11.19 -8.33 4.99
N MET A 163 -10.96 -8.91 6.15
CA MET A 163 -9.92 -9.90 6.41
C MET A 163 -10.56 -11.28 6.47
N THR A 164 -10.09 -12.23 5.68
CA THR A 164 -10.59 -13.60 5.67
C THR A 164 -9.47 -14.57 5.97
N ASN A 165 -9.55 -15.32 7.08
CA ASN A 165 -8.50 -16.25 7.51
C ASN A 165 -7.08 -15.63 7.53
N THR A 166 -6.97 -14.34 7.88
CA THR A 166 -5.66 -13.71 8.10
C THR A 166 -5.22 -13.87 9.55
N MET A 167 -3.91 -13.79 9.79
CA MET A 167 -3.35 -13.77 11.14
C MET A 167 -3.56 -12.44 11.86
N ASN A 168 -3.55 -11.32 11.13
CA ASN A 168 -3.73 -9.98 11.69
C ASN A 168 -4.70 -9.16 10.81
N GLY A 169 -5.26 -8.11 11.39
CA GLY A 169 -5.88 -7.03 10.62
C GLY A 169 -4.81 -6.06 10.15
N VAL A 170 -4.22 -5.35 11.12
CA VAL A 170 -3.05 -4.48 10.92
C VAL A 170 -1.87 -5.03 11.73
N ARG A 171 -0.66 -4.96 11.18
CA ARG A 171 0.56 -5.38 11.85
C ARG A 171 1.64 -4.33 11.65
N ILE A 172 2.39 -3.99 12.68
CA ILE A 172 3.49 -3.01 12.60
C ILE A 172 4.73 -3.64 13.24
N LYS A 173 5.79 -3.82 12.46
CA LYS A 173 7.04 -4.41 12.94
C LYS A 173 8.16 -3.39 12.83
N THR A 174 8.83 -3.13 13.94
CA THR A 174 10.04 -2.30 13.94
C THR A 174 11.14 -2.95 14.78
N TRP A 175 12.40 -2.71 14.40
CA TRP A 175 13.58 -3.21 15.09
C TRP A 175 13.78 -2.44 16.41
N ALA A 176 14.03 -3.18 17.50
CA ALA A 176 14.23 -2.58 18.82
C ALA A 176 15.46 -1.65 18.89
N SER A 177 16.47 -1.86 18.04
CA SER A 177 17.68 -1.05 17.99
C SER A 177 17.44 0.36 17.46
N ASN A 178 16.49 0.53 16.54
CA ASN A 178 16.14 1.82 15.91
C ASN A 178 14.62 1.88 15.69
N PRO A 179 13.81 2.02 16.75
CA PRO A 179 12.36 2.03 16.61
C PRO A 179 11.92 3.26 15.81
N CYS A 180 11.08 3.04 14.81
CA CYS A 180 10.35 4.09 14.10
C CYS A 180 9.29 4.69 15.02
N LYS A 181 9.23 6.03 15.10
CA LYS A 181 8.49 6.73 16.16
C LYS A 181 7.35 7.61 15.70
N LYS A 182 7.27 7.91 14.41
CA LYS A 182 6.23 8.77 13.85
C LYS A 182 5.39 7.98 12.87
N ILE A 183 4.97 6.77 13.25
CA ILE A 183 4.03 6.02 12.43
C ILE A 183 2.65 6.64 12.59
N GLU A 184 2.02 7.00 11.49
CA GLU A 184 0.71 7.64 11.52
C GLU A 184 -0.32 6.80 10.78
N MET A 185 -1.32 6.30 11.51
CA MET A 185 -2.44 5.55 10.95
C MET A 185 -3.75 6.28 11.19
N ARG A 186 -4.66 6.19 10.23
CA ARG A 186 -5.94 6.90 10.26
C ARG A 186 -7.07 6.01 9.75
N ASP A 187 -8.25 6.15 10.36
CA ASP A 187 -9.50 5.54 9.90
C ASP A 187 -9.38 4.04 9.56
N ILE A 188 -8.86 3.25 10.49
CA ILE A 188 -8.80 1.79 10.32
C ILE A 188 -10.18 1.22 10.58
N ASN A 189 -10.81 0.69 9.53
CA ASN A 189 -12.07 -0.02 9.62
C ASN A 189 -11.99 -1.34 8.85
N ILE A 190 -11.75 -2.41 9.59
CA ILE A 190 -11.51 -3.75 9.06
C ILE A 190 -12.53 -4.72 9.65
N ALA A 191 -13.35 -5.30 8.77
CA ALA A 191 -14.18 -6.45 9.10
C ALA A 191 -13.34 -7.74 9.06
N TYR A 192 -13.72 -8.75 9.84
CA TYR A 192 -13.07 -10.06 9.80
C TYR A 192 -14.08 -11.18 9.61
N ASN A 193 -13.79 -12.06 8.68
CA ASN A 193 -14.59 -13.23 8.31
C ASN A 193 -13.71 -14.48 8.41
N GLY A 194 -13.74 -15.21 9.53
CA GLY A 194 -12.95 -16.44 9.69
C GLY A 194 -13.13 -17.09 11.06
N GLY A 195 -12.66 -18.33 11.21
CA GLY A 195 -12.84 -19.12 12.43
C GLY A 195 -12.01 -18.68 13.66
N GLY A 196 -11.06 -17.76 13.48
CA GLY A 196 -10.08 -17.34 14.49
C GLY A 196 -10.51 -16.20 15.43
N GLY A 197 -11.73 -15.68 15.29
CA GLY A 197 -12.21 -14.50 16.03
C GLY A 197 -11.92 -13.18 15.31
N PRO A 198 -12.25 -12.01 15.90
CA PRO A 198 -12.14 -10.71 15.22
C PRO A 198 -10.68 -10.38 14.85
N ALA A 199 -10.51 -9.54 13.82
CA ALA A 199 -9.21 -8.99 13.44
C ALA A 199 -8.55 -8.30 14.65
N LYS A 200 -7.22 -8.36 14.73
CA LYS A 200 -6.43 -7.72 15.78
C LYS A 200 -5.29 -6.91 15.17
N SER A 201 -4.88 -5.85 15.88
CA SER A 201 -3.66 -5.12 15.60
C SER A 201 -2.49 -5.75 16.37
N ALA A 202 -1.33 -5.89 15.73
CA ALA A 202 -0.11 -6.41 16.38
C ALA A 202 1.09 -5.50 16.11
N CYS A 203 1.75 -5.02 17.17
CA CYS A 203 2.85 -4.05 17.07
C CYS A 203 4.10 -4.55 17.80
N ALA A 204 5.28 -4.30 17.24
CA ALA A 204 6.57 -4.54 17.87
C ALA A 204 7.46 -3.30 17.77
N ASN A 205 7.84 -2.73 18.92
CA ASN A 205 8.69 -1.54 19.08
C ASN A 205 8.19 -0.28 18.33
N ALA A 206 6.91 -0.23 17.98
CA ALA A 206 6.34 0.80 17.13
C ALA A 206 5.73 1.93 17.96
N TYR A 207 6.17 3.17 17.70
CA TYR A 207 5.62 4.37 18.31
C TYR A 207 5.00 5.25 17.24
N GLY A 208 3.95 5.96 17.62
CA GLY A 208 3.21 6.77 16.67
C GLY A 208 1.87 7.20 17.19
N ALA A 209 1.02 7.61 16.27
CA ALA A 209 -0.31 8.09 16.60
C ALA A 209 -1.36 7.47 15.68
N PHE A 210 -2.53 7.31 16.27
CA PHE A 210 -3.73 6.87 15.58
C PHE A 210 -4.77 7.98 15.62
N TYR A 211 -5.48 8.21 14.51
CA TYR A 211 -6.56 9.19 14.43
C TYR A 211 -7.82 8.62 13.76
N GLY A 212 -8.99 9.10 14.18
CA GLY A 212 -10.27 8.72 13.56
C GLY A 212 -10.80 7.37 14.04
N GLN A 213 -11.49 6.65 13.15
CA GLN A 213 -12.10 5.35 13.49
C GLN A 213 -11.06 4.25 13.63
N GLU A 214 -11.22 3.37 14.63
CA GLU A 214 -10.21 2.39 14.98
C GLU A 214 -10.81 1.00 15.30
N HIS A 215 -10.99 0.20 14.25
CA HIS A 215 -11.44 -1.17 14.35
C HIS A 215 -10.60 -2.06 13.42
N PRO A 216 -9.75 -2.94 13.98
CA PRO A 216 -9.50 -3.19 15.40
C PRO A 216 -8.71 -2.06 16.11
N PRO A 217 -8.75 -1.98 17.46
CA PRO A 217 -7.96 -1.03 18.25
C PRO A 217 -6.47 -1.05 17.88
N SER A 218 -5.79 0.10 17.90
CA SER A 218 -4.35 0.19 17.62
C SER A 218 -3.54 -0.44 18.75
N CYS A 219 -2.35 -0.86 18.36
CA CYS A 219 -1.31 -1.35 19.25
C CYS A 219 -0.09 -0.42 19.29
N LEU A 220 -0.16 0.76 18.64
CA LEU A 220 0.91 1.75 18.67
C LEU A 220 1.10 2.28 20.09
N LEU A 221 2.35 2.41 20.49
CA LEU A 221 2.71 3.04 21.76
C LEU A 221 2.75 4.56 21.58
N ALA A 222 2.24 5.27 22.60
CA ALA A 222 2.33 6.73 22.71
C ALA A 222 3.68 7.17 23.30
#